data_AF-A0A2G8KRG8-F1
#
_entry.id   AF-A0A2G8KRG8-F1
#
_cell.length_a   1.000
_cell.length_b   1.000
_cell.length_c   1.000
_cell.angle_alpha   90.00
_cell.angle_beta   90.00
_cell.angle_gamma   90.00
#
_symmetry.space_group_name_H-M   'P 1'
#
loop_
_entity.id
_entity.type
_entity.pdbx_description
1 polymer ?
#
loop_
_entity_poly.entity_id
_entity_poly.type
_entity_poly.pdbx_seq_one_letter_code
_entity_poly.pdbx_strand_id
1 'polypeptide(L)'
;MADFLADNNLCGQTVLKLVSRGNAIIAELLRLADFVPPVFRLETKHDQMKYADILFDLTISKDLNTMTIKLIPDLQDLDEAFRENHMDILRRFYLAFESIHKYISDLNRFLEDLDEGVFIQQNS
;
A
#
# COMPACT_ATOMS: atom_id res chain seq x y z
N MET A 1 15.80 -2.57 -30.53
CA MET A 1 15.62 -2.27 -29.10
C MET A 1 15.53 -0.76 -28.85
N ALA A 2 16.42 0.06 -29.41
CA ALA A 2 16.34 1.54 -29.33
C ALA A 2 15.01 2.11 -29.87
N ASP A 3 14.44 1.48 -30.88
CA ASP A 3 13.19 1.93 -31.53
C ASP A 3 11.92 1.64 -30.70
N PHE A 4 11.97 0.64 -29.80
CA PHE A 4 10.83 0.31 -28.94
C PHE A 4 10.72 1.26 -27.76
N LEU A 5 11.85 1.65 -27.18
CA LEU A 5 11.90 2.59 -26.05
C LEU A 5 12.09 4.04 -26.50
N ALA A 6 11.93 4.33 -27.78
CA ALA A 6 11.97 5.69 -28.28
C ALA A 6 10.83 6.53 -27.67
N ASP A 7 11.04 7.84 -27.51
CA ASP A 7 10.08 8.73 -26.83
C ASP A 7 8.73 8.80 -27.57
N ASN A 8 8.73 8.56 -28.88
CA ASN A 8 7.54 8.51 -29.72
C ASN A 8 6.82 7.14 -29.69
N ASN A 9 7.40 6.11 -29.08
CA ASN A 9 6.76 4.80 -28.97
C ASN A 9 5.92 4.72 -27.71
N LEU A 10 4.62 5.04 -27.83
CA LEU A 10 3.71 5.10 -26.70
C LEU A 10 3.62 3.77 -25.94
N CYS A 11 3.66 2.63 -26.64
CA CYS A 11 3.63 1.30 -26.02
C CYS A 11 4.88 1.07 -25.16
N GLY A 12 6.06 1.29 -25.73
CA GLY A 12 7.33 1.14 -25.04
C GLY A 12 7.48 2.08 -23.85
N GLN A 13 7.06 3.33 -23.98
CA GLN A 13 7.06 4.29 -22.88
C GLN A 13 6.08 3.91 -21.76
N THR A 14 4.92 3.39 -22.11
CA THR A 14 3.92 2.96 -21.13
C THR A 14 4.42 1.77 -20.32
N VAL A 15 4.95 0.73 -20.99
CA VAL A 15 5.50 -0.43 -20.27
C VAL A 15 6.74 -0.07 -19.46
N LEU A 16 7.60 0.84 -19.95
CA LEU A 16 8.76 1.31 -19.19
C LEU A 16 8.35 2.03 -17.90
N LYS A 17 7.30 2.87 -17.96
CA LYS A 17 6.74 3.52 -16.77
C LYS A 17 6.13 2.52 -15.80
N LEU A 18 5.41 1.52 -16.29
CA LEU A 18 4.87 0.44 -15.47
C LEU A 18 5.99 -0.31 -14.74
N VAL A 19 7.02 -0.77 -15.45
CA VAL A 19 8.17 -1.48 -14.85
C VAL A 19 8.88 -0.61 -13.80
N SER A 20 9.14 0.67 -14.11
CA SER A 20 9.75 1.61 -13.18
C SER A 20 8.93 1.77 -11.90
N ARG A 21 7.62 1.96 -12.03
CA ARG A 21 6.69 2.04 -10.88
C ARG A 21 6.65 0.75 -10.09
N GLY A 22 6.58 -0.41 -10.75
CA GLY A 22 6.60 -1.72 -10.10
C GLY A 22 7.85 -1.92 -9.24
N ASN A 23 9.02 -1.55 -9.76
CA ASN A 23 10.28 -1.60 -9.00
C ASN A 23 10.26 -0.67 -7.78
N ALA A 24 9.73 0.55 -7.92
CA ALA A 24 9.62 1.48 -6.80
C ALA A 24 8.67 0.95 -5.70
N ILE A 25 7.55 0.32 -6.08
CA ILE A 25 6.61 -0.29 -5.15
C ILE A 25 7.27 -1.45 -4.39
N ILE A 26 7.95 -2.35 -5.09
CA ILE A 26 8.66 -3.48 -4.47
C ILE A 26 9.71 -2.96 -3.48
N ALA A 27 10.50 -1.97 -3.89
CA ALA A 27 11.51 -1.37 -3.01
C ALA A 27 10.87 -0.76 -1.75
N GLU A 28 9.73 -0.07 -1.86
CA GLU A 28 9.03 0.46 -0.70
C GLU A 28 8.46 -0.64 0.20
N LEU A 29 7.89 -1.71 -0.37
CA LEU A 29 7.40 -2.84 0.41
C LEU A 29 8.51 -3.52 1.21
N LEU A 30 9.68 -3.72 0.60
CA LEU A 30 10.84 -4.28 1.29
C LEU A 30 11.28 -3.37 2.45
N ARG A 31 11.39 -2.07 2.21
CA ARG A 31 11.70 -1.11 3.28
C ARG A 31 10.65 -1.16 4.39
N LEU A 32 9.37 -1.14 4.04
CA LEU A 32 8.31 -1.16 5.05
C LEU A 32 8.27 -2.47 5.85
N ALA A 33 8.57 -3.61 5.22
CA ALA A 33 8.67 -4.89 5.91
C ALA A 33 9.79 -4.92 6.96
N ASP A 34 10.93 -4.30 6.65
CA ASP A 34 12.06 -4.17 7.59
C ASP A 34 11.77 -3.17 8.72
N PHE A 35 10.92 -2.17 8.47
CA PHE A 35 10.64 -1.06 9.38
C PHE A 35 9.28 -1.14 10.09
N VAL A 36 8.68 -2.33 10.21
CA VAL A 36 7.47 -2.52 11.03
C VAL A 36 7.79 -2.22 12.50
N PRO A 37 7.20 -1.18 13.14
CA PRO A 37 7.53 -0.86 14.52
C PRO A 37 7.12 -2.01 15.46
N PRO A 38 7.97 -2.39 16.43
CA PRO A 38 7.71 -3.54 17.31
C PRO A 38 6.38 -3.48 18.06
N VAL A 39 5.92 -2.27 18.40
CA VAL A 39 4.64 -2.05 19.11
C VAL A 39 3.43 -2.62 18.36
N PHE A 40 3.47 -2.68 17.03
CA PHE A 40 2.42 -3.30 16.22
C PHE A 40 2.43 -4.82 16.24
N ARG A 41 3.54 -5.44 16.67
CA ARG A 41 3.67 -6.90 16.76
C ARG A 41 3.16 -7.44 18.10
N LEU A 42 3.01 -6.56 19.10
CA LEU A 42 2.56 -6.93 20.45
C LEU A 42 3.35 -8.12 21.03
N GLU A 43 4.66 -8.21 20.77
CA GLU A 43 5.49 -9.35 21.18
C GLU A 43 5.79 -9.35 22.69
N THR A 44 5.78 -8.19 23.33
CA THR A 44 6.05 -8.07 24.77
C THR A 44 4.76 -8.01 25.58
N LYS A 45 4.79 -8.55 26.81
CA LYS A 45 3.66 -8.43 27.76
C LYS A 45 3.32 -6.98 28.07
N HIS A 46 4.31 -6.08 28.05
CA HIS A 46 4.09 -4.66 28.30
C HIS A 46 3.26 -4.03 27.18
N ASP A 47 3.64 -4.28 25.91
CA ASP A 47 2.93 -3.73 24.75
C ASP A 47 1.52 -4.34 24.64
N GLN A 48 1.37 -5.64 24.93
CA GLN A 48 0.06 -6.30 25.01
C GLN A 48 -0.84 -5.63 26.05
N MET A 49 -0.36 -5.48 27.29
CA MET A 49 -1.17 -4.86 28.36
C MET A 49 -1.50 -3.40 28.08
N LYS A 50 -0.63 -2.68 27.34
CA LYS A 50 -0.77 -1.26 27.10
C LYS A 50 -1.59 -0.94 25.86
N TYR A 51 -1.43 -1.70 24.78
CA TYR A 51 -1.95 -1.33 23.46
C TYR A 51 -2.97 -2.31 22.89
N ALA A 52 -3.19 -3.49 23.48
CA ALA A 52 -4.13 -4.48 22.94
C ALA A 52 -5.57 -3.97 22.84
N ASP A 53 -5.98 -3.03 23.70
CA ASP A 53 -7.33 -2.47 23.68
C ASP A 53 -7.55 -1.45 22.55
N ILE A 54 -6.48 -0.86 21.99
CA ILE A 54 -6.55 0.12 20.90
C ILE A 54 -6.04 -0.43 19.56
N LEU A 55 -5.14 -1.42 19.59
CA LEU A 55 -4.61 -2.08 18.40
C LEU A 55 -5.50 -3.26 18.02
N PHE A 56 -6.00 -3.22 16.79
CA PHE A 56 -6.89 -4.24 16.26
C PHE A 56 -6.13 -5.55 16.02
N ASP A 57 -6.58 -6.63 16.65
CA ASP A 57 -6.15 -7.96 16.28
C ASP A 57 -6.90 -8.39 15.00
N LEU A 58 -6.26 -8.17 13.84
CA LEU A 58 -6.77 -8.61 12.53
C LEU A 58 -6.95 -10.13 12.45
N THR A 59 -6.39 -10.89 13.40
CA THR A 59 -6.54 -12.34 13.48
C THR A 59 -7.92 -12.77 13.98
N ILE A 60 -8.72 -11.88 14.59
CA ILE A 60 -9.97 -12.26 15.30
C ILE A 60 -11.27 -11.87 14.57
N SER A 61 -11.33 -10.79 13.77
CA SER A 61 -12.61 -10.30 13.25
C SER A 61 -12.68 -10.19 11.71
N LYS A 62 -13.62 -10.93 11.12
CA LYS A 62 -14.00 -10.83 9.70
C LYS A 62 -15.00 -9.69 9.42
N ASP A 63 -15.53 -9.05 10.46
CA ASP A 63 -16.53 -7.98 10.34
C ASP A 63 -15.94 -6.63 10.75
N LEU A 64 -15.40 -5.92 9.76
CA LEU A 64 -15.01 -4.51 9.85
C LEU A 64 -16.17 -3.58 10.27
N ASN A 65 -17.42 -4.04 10.21
CA ASN A 65 -18.60 -3.24 10.56
C ASN A 65 -18.93 -3.21 12.06
N THR A 66 -18.25 -4.00 12.90
CA THR A 66 -18.38 -3.93 14.36
C THR A 66 -17.51 -2.82 14.98
N MET A 67 -16.90 -1.99 14.13
CA MET A 67 -16.07 -0.81 14.38
C MET A 67 -16.85 0.34 15.03
N THR A 68 -17.71 0.06 16.00
CA THR A 68 -17.93 1.05 17.06
C THR A 68 -16.87 0.74 18.08
N ILE A 69 -15.71 1.39 17.90
CA ILE A 69 -14.76 1.68 18.98
C ILE A 69 -15.63 1.90 20.20
N LYS A 70 -15.61 0.97 21.14
CA LYS A 70 -16.20 1.24 22.45
C LYS A 70 -15.47 2.48 22.89
N LEU A 71 -16.15 3.63 22.85
CA LEU A 71 -15.71 4.89 23.42
C LEU A 71 -15.58 4.62 24.92
N ILE A 72 -14.49 3.96 25.31
CA ILE A 72 -14.03 3.90 26.69
C ILE A 72 -13.32 5.25 26.83
N PRO A 73 -13.90 6.22 27.56
CA PRO A 73 -13.34 7.56 27.69
C PRO A 73 -11.86 7.51 28.12
N ASP A 74 -11.51 6.50 28.92
CA ASP A 74 -10.19 6.29 29.50
C ASP A 74 -9.10 5.87 28.49
N LEU A 75 -9.46 5.56 27.23
CA LEU A 75 -8.50 5.15 26.19
C LEU A 75 -8.20 6.24 25.15
N GLN A 76 -8.89 7.39 25.19
CA GLN A 76 -8.71 8.45 24.20
C GLN A 76 -7.31 9.05 24.22
N ASP A 77 -6.78 9.37 25.40
CA ASP A 77 -5.44 9.93 25.54
C ASP A 77 -4.35 8.96 25.05
N LEU A 78 -4.57 7.66 25.27
CA LEU A 78 -3.67 6.61 24.82
C LEU A 78 -3.73 6.43 23.30
N ASP A 79 -4.91 6.45 22.71
CA ASP A 79 -5.12 6.37 21.26
C ASP A 79 -4.49 7.59 20.55
N GLU A 80 -4.72 8.81 21.07
CA GLU A 80 -4.12 10.01 20.49
C GLU A 80 -2.59 9.97 20.58
N ALA A 81 -2.04 9.62 21.75
CA ALA A 81 -0.59 9.48 21.91
C ALA A 81 -0.03 8.39 20.97
N PHE A 82 -0.74 7.28 20.78
CA PHE A 82 -0.32 6.24 19.84
C PHE A 82 -0.32 6.76 18.39
N ARG A 83 -1.38 7.45 18.00
CA ARG A 83 -1.54 8.05 16.68
C ARG A 83 -0.47 9.09 16.40
N GLU A 84 -0.19 10.02 17.31
CA GLU A 84 0.87 11.02 17.16
C GLU A 84 2.24 10.37 16.87
N ASN A 85 2.52 9.23 17.50
CA ASN A 85 3.80 8.54 17.36
C ASN A 85 3.90 7.61 16.14
N HIS A 86 2.76 7.14 15.60
CA HIS A 86 2.77 6.07 14.59
C HIS A 86 1.94 6.35 13.34
N MET A 87 1.22 7.47 13.25
CA MET A 87 0.38 7.77 12.09
C MET A 87 1.19 7.93 10.81
N ASP A 88 2.41 8.48 10.88
CA ASP A 88 3.25 8.67 9.70
C ASP A 88 3.66 7.34 9.05
N ILE A 89 4.02 6.34 9.84
CA ILE A 89 4.39 5.02 9.33
C ILE A 89 3.15 4.27 8.82
N LEU A 90 2.01 4.37 9.51
CA LEU A 90 0.73 3.82 9.04
C LEU A 90 0.31 4.43 7.69
N ARG A 91 0.48 5.75 7.54
CA ARG A 91 0.23 6.44 6.27
C ARG A 91 1.12 5.90 5.15
N ARG A 92 2.40 5.61 5.43
CA ARG A 92 3.30 5.02 4.42
C ARG A 92 2.85 3.63 3.99
N PHE A 93 2.45 2.76 4.93
CA PHE A 93 1.85 1.47 4.60
C PHE A 93 0.61 1.62 3.73
N TYR A 94 -0.31 2.51 4.11
CA TYR A 94 -1.52 2.78 3.35
C TYR A 94 -1.20 3.22 1.91
N LEU A 95 -0.31 4.19 1.73
CA LEU A 95 0.10 4.67 0.42
C LEU A 95 0.79 3.59 -0.42
N ALA A 96 1.59 2.72 0.20
CA ALA A 96 2.19 1.59 -0.49
C ALA A 96 1.12 0.62 -1.02
N PHE A 97 0.13 0.23 -0.21
CA PHE A 97 -0.98 -0.60 -0.68
C PHE A 97 -1.84 0.07 -1.75
N GLU A 98 -2.14 1.36 -1.58
CA GLU A 98 -2.84 2.14 -2.59
C GLU A 98 -2.08 2.16 -3.92
N SER A 99 -0.75 2.29 -3.87
CA SER A 99 0.10 2.27 -5.06
C SER A 99 0.12 0.92 -5.77
N ILE A 100 0.03 -0.19 -5.02
CA ILE A 100 -0.13 -1.55 -5.58
C ILE A 100 -1.46 -1.66 -6.32
N HIS A 101 -2.56 -1.22 -5.71
CA HIS A 101 -3.88 -1.27 -6.33
C HIS A 101 -3.88 -0.47 -7.64
N LYS A 102 -3.37 0.76 -7.61
CA LYS A 102 -3.22 1.61 -8.81
C LYS A 102 -2.35 0.93 -9.88
N TYR A 103 -1.22 0.34 -9.49
CA TYR A 103 -0.35 -0.39 -10.41
C TYR A 103 -1.06 -1.56 -11.10
N ILE A 104 -1.82 -2.37 -10.35
CA ILE A 104 -2.57 -3.50 -10.91
C ILE A 104 -3.64 -3.00 -11.89
N SER A 105 -4.40 -1.96 -11.53
CA SER A 105 -5.39 -1.37 -12.43
C SER A 105 -4.75 -0.86 -13.73
N ASP A 106 -3.63 -0.15 -13.63
CA ASP A 106 -2.92 0.39 -14.79
C ASP A 106 -2.31 -0.73 -15.66
N LEU A 107 -1.79 -1.79 -15.04
CA LEU A 107 -1.25 -2.94 -15.75
C LEU A 107 -2.35 -3.69 -16.51
N ASN A 108 -3.48 -3.97 -15.86
CA ASN A 108 -4.60 -4.63 -16.51
C ASN A 108 -5.09 -3.80 -17.69
N ARG A 109 -5.21 -2.48 -17.52
CA ARG A 109 -5.61 -1.59 -18.60
C ARG A 109 -4.63 -1.61 -19.77
N PHE A 110 -3.33 -1.58 -19.48
CA PHE A 110 -2.30 -1.69 -20.53
C PHE A 110 -2.39 -3.01 -21.31
N LEU A 111 -2.69 -4.13 -20.63
CA LEU A 111 -2.86 -5.42 -21.28
C LEU A 111 -4.12 -5.46 -22.16
N GLU A 112 -5.23 -4.86 -21.73
CA GLU A 112 -6.43 -4.67 -22.54
C GLU A 112 -6.14 -3.85 -23.80
N ASP A 113 -5.49 -2.69 -23.65
CA ASP A 113 -5.13 -1.81 -24.77
C ASP A 113 -4.19 -2.52 -25.78
N LEU A 114 -3.34 -3.43 -25.29
CA LEU A 114 -2.47 -4.25 -26.14
C LEU A 114 -3.26 -5.29 -26.94
N ASP A 115 -4.20 -5.98 -26.30
CA ASP A 115 -5.05 -6.99 -26.93
C ASP A 115 -6.01 -6.38 -27.97
N GLU A 116 -6.55 -5.19 -27.66
CA GLU A 116 -7.40 -4.41 -28.57
C GLU A 116 -6.61 -3.75 -29.73
N GLY A 117 -5.27 -3.82 -29.71
CA GLY A 117 -4.41 -3.25 -30.75
C GLY A 117 -4.36 -1.73 -30.77
N VAL A 118 -4.68 -1.06 -29.65
CA VAL A 118 -4.68 0.41 -29.50
C VAL A 118 -3.34 1.02 -29.92
N PHE A 119 -2.24 0.36 -29.56
CA PHE A 119 -0.89 0.83 -29.85
C PHE A 119 -0.44 0.62 -31.31
N ILE A 120 -1.15 -0.21 -32.09
CA ILE A 120 -0.85 -0.45 -33.51
C ILE A 120 -1.47 0.65 -34.37
N GLN A 121 -2.68 1.10 -34.01
CA GLN A 121 -3.41 2.14 -34.73
C GLN A 121 -2.75 3.53 -34.64
N GLN A 122 -1.87 3.76 -33.66
CA GLN A 122 -1.18 5.04 -33.46
C GLN A 122 0.18 5.17 -34.18
N ASN A 123 0.72 4.07 -34.71
CA ASN A 123 1.96 4.07 -35.50
C ASN A 123 1.71 4.10 -37.03
N SER A 124 0.49 4.42 -37.45
CA SER A 124 0.07 4.54 -38.86
C SER A 124 0.03 5.98 -39.34
#